data_AF-A0A417C857-F1
#
_entry.id   AF-A0A417C857-F1
#
_cell.length_a   1.000
_cell.length_b   1.000
_cell.length_c   1.000
_cell.angle_alpha   90.00
_cell.angle_beta   90.00
_cell.angle_gamma   90.00
#
_symmetry.space_group_name_H-M   'P 1'
#
loop_
_entity.id
_entity.type
_entity.pdbx_description
1 polymer ?
#
loop_
_entity_poly.entity_id
_entity_poly.type
_entity_poly.pdbx_seq_one_letter_code
_entity_poly.pdbx_strand_id
1 'polypeptide(L)' 'MIPRPCHLDKPAIVIELKWDKSAVGAIEQIKEKQYGNALKDYQGNLLLVGINYNKKTKKHECVIETMQK' A
#
# COMPACT_ATOMS: atom_id res chain seq x y z
N MET A 1 11.11 -9.53 3.15
CA MET A 1 11.79 -9.02 4.36
C MET A 1 10.81 -8.09 5.07
N ILE A 2 10.43 -8.37 6.32
CA ILE A 2 9.57 -7.49 7.14
C ILE A 2 10.45 -6.36 7.71
N PRO A 3 9.97 -5.11 7.86
CA PRO A 3 10.77 -4.02 8.41
C PRO A 3 11.44 -4.41 9.73
N ARG A 4 12.75 -4.16 9.86
CA ARG A 4 13.52 -4.53 11.04
C ARG A 4 13.10 -3.63 12.22
N PRO A 5 12.93 -4.18 13.44
CA PRO A 5 12.48 -3.43 14.63
C PRO A 5 13.34 -2.21 15.02
N CYS A 6 14.53 -2.06 14.45
CA CYS A 6 15.47 -0.99 14.77
C CYS A 6 15.27 0.32 13.99
N HIS A 7 14.26 0.42 13.11
CA HIS A 7 13.94 1.63 12.33
C HIS A 7 12.45 2.00 12.41
N LEU A 8 11.93 2.09 13.65
CA LEU A 8 10.53 2.45 13.93
C LEU A 8 10.17 3.89 13.55
N ASP A 9 11.18 4.74 13.36
CA ASP A 9 11.08 6.16 12.98
C ASP A 9 10.68 6.38 11.52
N LYS A 10 10.85 5.37 10.67
CA LYS A 10 10.52 5.47 9.24
C LYS A 10 9.04 5.10 9.03
N PRO A 11 8.40 5.52 7.93
CA PRO A 11 7.12 4.94 7.54
C PRO A 11 7.33 3.62 6.79
N ALA A 12 6.42 2.66 7.01
CA ALA A 12 6.35 1.44 6.19
C ALA A 12 5.41 1.68 5.02
N ILE A 13 5.68 1.04 3.88
CA ILE A 13 4.87 1.18 2.67
C ILE A 13 4.46 -0.20 2.18
N VAL A 14 3.17 -0.38 1.91
CA VAL A 14 2.62 -1.52 1.17
C VAL A 14 2.14 -1.00 -0.18
N ILE A 15 2.71 -1.53 -1.25
CA ILE A 15 2.37 -1.12 -2.63
C ILE A 15 1.70 -2.29 -3.35
N GLU A 16 0.54 -2.05 -3.92
CA GLU A 16 -0.14 -2.97 -4.83
C GLU A 16 -0.25 -2.33 -6.21
N LEU A 17 0.23 -3.06 -7.22
CA LEU A 17 0.26 -2.62 -8.61
C LEU A 17 -0.86 -3.27 -9.41
N LYS A 18 -1.60 -2.47 -10.15
CA LYS A 18 -2.65 -2.91 -11.06
C LYS A 18 -2.39 -2.47 -12.49
N TRP A 19 -2.83 -3.33 -13.40
CA TRP A 19 -2.83 -3.05 -14.81
C TRP A 19 -4.26 -3.11 -15.35
N ASP A 20 -4.72 -1.99 -15.91
CA ASP A 20 -6.02 -1.84 -16.58
C ASP A 20 -7.21 -2.11 -15.64
N LYS A 21 -7.05 -1.72 -14.38
CA LYS A 21 -8.08 -1.80 -13.32
C LYS A 21 -8.24 -0.44 -12.65
N SER A 22 -8.24 -0.39 -11.32
CA SER A 22 -8.40 0.81 -10.50
C SER A 22 -7.35 0.85 -9.39
N ALA A 23 -6.81 2.03 -9.11
CA ALA A 23 -5.93 2.27 -7.97
C ALA A 23 -6.67 2.09 -6.64
N VAL A 24 -7.98 2.40 -6.58
CA VAL A 24 -8.82 2.15 -5.40
C VAL A 24 -8.97 0.65 -5.15
N GLY A 25 -9.21 -0.14 -6.21
CA GLY A 25 -9.27 -1.60 -6.09
C GLY A 25 -7.94 -2.24 -5.64
N ALA A 26 -6.82 -1.57 -5.89
CA ALA A 26 -5.52 -1.97 -5.34
C ALA A 26 -5.47 -1.77 -3.81
N ILE A 27 -5.96 -0.63 -3.31
CA ILE A 27 -6.08 -0.35 -1.87
C ILE A 27 -7.04 -1.32 -1.18
N GLU A 28 -8.20 -1.58 -1.78
CA GLU A 28 -9.18 -2.55 -1.25
C GLU A 28 -8.56 -3.94 -1.12
N GLN A 29 -7.84 -4.41 -2.15
CA GLN A 29 -7.13 -5.68 -2.08
C GLN A 29 -6.07 -5.71 -0.97
N ILE A 30 -5.35 -4.60 -0.74
CA ILE A 30 -4.38 -4.51 0.37
C ILE A 30 -5.08 -4.72 1.72
N LYS A 31 -6.25 -4.11 1.92
CA LYS A 31 -7.07 -4.23 3.13
C LYS A 31 -7.65 -5.64 3.29
N GLU A 32 -8.22 -6.22 2.23
CA GLU A 32 -8.80 -7.57 2.22
C GLU A 32 -7.78 -8.66 2.53
N LYS A 33 -6.58 -8.56 1.95
CA LYS A 33 -5.48 -9.50 2.21
C LYS A 33 -4.84 -9.31 3.58
N GLN A 34 -5.27 -8.30 4.33
CA GLN A 34 -4.77 -7.95 5.65
C GLN A 34 -3.24 -7.85 5.69
N TYR A 35 -2.60 -7.29 4.66
CA TYR A 35 -1.14 -7.08 4.69
C TYR A 35 -0.70 -6.17 5.85
N GLY A 36 -1.60 -5.30 6.32
CA GLY A 36 -1.42 -4.54 7.56
C GLY A 36 -1.19 -5.42 8.80
N ASN A 37 -1.73 -6.66 8.84
CA ASN A 37 -1.50 -7.58 9.94
C ASN A 37 -0.08 -8.17 9.93
N ALA A 38 0.54 -8.34 8.75
CA ALA A 38 1.96 -8.71 8.66
C ALA A 38 2.88 -7.58 9.15
N LEU A 39 2.34 -6.36 9.24
CA LEU A 39 3.01 -5.16 9.73
C LEU A 39 2.43 -4.68 11.07
N LYS A 40 1.67 -5.52 11.79
CA LYS A 40 1.05 -5.16 13.07
C LYS A 40 2.07 -4.78 14.14
N ASP A 41 3.27 -5.36 14.07
CA ASP A 41 4.37 -5.09 15.00
C ASP A 41 5.12 -3.81 14.62
N TYR A 42 4.77 -3.21 13.46
CA TYR A 42 5.20 -1.88 13.08
C TYR A 42 4.41 -0.84 13.88
N GLN A 43 5.12 -0.02 14.63
CA GLN A 43 4.52 1.07 15.42
C GLN A 43 4.61 2.44 14.73
N GLY A 44 5.15 2.49 13.51
CA GLY A 44 5.24 3.72 12.71
C GLY A 44 4.06 3.90 11.74
N ASN A 45 4.05 5.03 11.06
CA ASN A 45 3.04 5.34 10.03
C ASN A 45 3.08 4.30 8.90
N LEU A 46 1.93 3.67 8.61
CA LEU A 46 1.79 2.75 7.49
C LEU A 46 1.13 3.45 6.31
N LEU A 47 1.80 3.43 5.16
CA LEU A 47 1.26 3.93 3.90
C LEU A 47 0.78 2.76 3.05
N LEU A 48 -0.49 2.77 2.66
CA LEU A 48 -1.06 1.86 1.68
C LEU A 48 -1.11 2.60 0.35
N VAL A 49 -0.47 2.03 -0.67
CA VAL A 49 -0.32 2.67 -1.97
C VAL A 49 -0.88 1.77 -3.05
N GLY A 50 -1.92 2.25 -3.72
CA GLY A 50 -2.53 1.59 -4.87
C GLY A 50 -2.13 2.33 -6.13
N ILE A 51 -1.48 1.64 -7.07
CA ILE A 51 -1.09 2.22 -8.36
C ILE A 51 -1.78 1.45 -9.47
N ASN A 52 -2.34 2.17 -10.43
CA ASN A 52 -2.93 1.60 -11.62
C ASN A 52 -2.36 2.25 -12.89
N TYR A 53 -2.10 1.43 -13.90
CA TYR A 53 -1.77 1.89 -15.24
C TYR A 53 -2.87 1.49 -16.23
N ASN A 54 -3.43 2.46 -16.95
CA ASN A 54 -4.44 2.20 -17.98
C ASN A 54 -3.78 1.97 -19.35
N LYS A 55 -4.06 0.85 -20.02
CA LYS A 55 -3.40 0.51 -21.30
C LYS A 55 -3.77 1.43 -22.45
N LYS A 56 -5.03 1.90 -22.43
CA LYS A 56 -5.64 2.65 -23.53
C LYS A 56 -5.23 4.11 -23.46
N THR A 57 -5.37 4.71 -22.29
CA THR A 57 -5.07 6.14 -22.08
C THR A 57 -3.60 6.38 -21.74
N LYS A 58 -2.83 5.32 -21.41
CA LYS A 58 -1.44 5.38 -20.93
C LYS A 58 -1.29 6.15 -19.61
N LYS A 59 -2.38 6.46 -18.92
CA LYS A 59 -2.38 7.21 -17.67
C LYS A 59 -2.05 6.31 -16.49
N HIS A 60 -1.35 6.90 -15.53
CA HIS A 60 -1.10 6.30 -14.22
C HIS A 60 -2.01 6.98 -13.19
N GLU A 61 -2.60 6.18 -12.33
CA GLU A 61 -3.39 6.61 -11.19
C GLU A 61 -2.72 6.11 -9.93
N CYS A 62 -2.69 6.95 -8.89
CA CYS A 62 -2.11 6.62 -7.62
C CYS A 62 -3.07 7.05 -6.52
N VAL A 63 -3.36 6.15 -5.60
CA VAL A 63 -4.11 6.43 -4.37
C VAL A 63 -3.21 6.04 -3.21
N ILE A 64 -3.09 6.95 -2.24
CA ILE A 64 -2.29 6.76 -1.04
C ILE A 64 -3.22 6.94 0.15
N GLU A 65 -3.22 5.96 1.05
CA GLU A 65 -3.91 6.04 2.33
C GLU A 65 -2.92 5.85 3.48
N THR A 66 -3.11 6.62 4.55
CA THR A 66 -2.39 6.48 5.81
C THR A 66 -3.20 5.66 6.79
N MET A 67 -2.61 4.59 7.31
CA MET A 67 -3.16 3.84 8.43
C MET A 67 -2.39 4.24 9.69
N GLN A 68 -3.07 4.96 10.58
CA GLN A 68 -2.59 5.23 11.93
C GLN A 68 -3.26 4.22 12.87
N LYS A 69 -2.46 3.64 13.78
CA LYS A 69 -2.99 2.84 14.89
C LYS A 69 -3.51 3.75 16.00
#